data_AF-A0A921MTN6-F1
#
_entry.id   AF-A0A921MTN6-F1
#
_cell.length_a   1.000
_cell.length_b   1.000
_cell.length_c   1.000
_cell.angle_alpha   90.00
_cell.angle_beta   90.00
_cell.angle_gamma   90.00
#
_symmetry.space_group_name_H-M   'P 1'
#
loop_
_entity.id
_entity.type
_entity.pdbx_description
1 polymer ?
#
loop_
_entity_poly.entity_id
_entity_poly.type
_entity_poly.pdbx_seq_one_letter_code
_entity_poly.pdbx_strand_id
1 'polypeptide(L)'
;MTGEEQVAIALGAVTSWRDLQLAIKGFSGEPEASYAKVIVRRGDESQLVRLELGEEAEVQEGLSIRLDEVPPPSRLQDGPVPTGRGHVLLTVRTDDQAGAR
;
A
#
# COMPACT_ATOMS: atom_id res chain seq x y z
N MET A 1 -15.89 4.94 13.35
CA MET A 1 -15.88 5.38 11.94
C MET A 1 -14.59 4.84 11.36
N THR A 2 -14.59 4.17 10.21
CA THR A 2 -13.36 3.61 9.64
C THR A 2 -12.47 4.75 9.14
N GLY A 3 -11.21 4.79 9.59
CA GLY A 3 -10.21 5.74 9.09
C GLY A 3 -9.53 5.17 7.86
N GLU A 4 -9.33 5.99 6.83
CA GLU A 4 -8.57 5.61 5.63
C GLU A 4 -7.39 6.58 5.45
N GLU A 5 -6.18 6.05 5.33
CA GLU A 5 -4.97 6.82 5.06
C GLU A 5 -4.23 6.23 3.84
N GLN A 6 -3.75 7.10 2.96
CA GLN A 6 -3.00 6.68 1.77
C GLN A 6 -1.50 6.86 1.97
N VAL A 7 -0.74 5.81 1.69
CA VAL A 7 0.73 5.78 1.78
C VAL A 7 1.30 5.45 0.41
N ALA A 8 2.00 6.42 -0.18
CA ALA A 8 2.74 6.20 -1.41
C ALA A 8 4.05 5.46 -1.08
N ILE A 9 4.28 4.31 -1.71
CA ILE A 9 5.47 3.49 -1.45
C ILE A 9 6.21 3.27 -2.76
N ALA A 10 7.51 3.61 -2.76
CA ALA A 10 8.38 3.26 -3.86
C ALA A 10 8.81 1.79 -3.78
N LEU A 11 8.94 1.12 -4.93
CA LEU A 11 9.39 -0.27 -5.00
C LEU A 11 10.79 -0.41 -4.39
N GLY A 12 10.95 -1.34 -3.45
CA GLY A 12 12.21 -1.55 -2.72
C GLY A 12 12.47 -0.56 -1.58
N ALA A 13 11.61 0.45 -1.39
CA ALA A 13 11.69 1.35 -0.26
C ALA A 13 10.93 0.79 0.96
N VAL A 14 11.40 1.18 2.14
CA VAL A 14 10.68 1.00 3.41
C VAL A 14 10.08 2.36 3.78
N THR A 15 8.76 2.39 3.95
CA THR A 15 7.99 3.58 4.31
C THR A 15 7.37 3.38 5.67
N SER A 16 7.69 4.24 6.63
CA SER A 16 7.06 4.21 7.96
C SER A 16 5.67 4.81 7.89
N TRP A 17 4.71 4.17 8.55
CA TRP A 17 3.38 4.72 8.80
C TRP A 17 2.98 4.39 10.24
N ARG A 18 2.87 5.42 11.10
CA ARG A 18 2.68 5.27 12.55
C ARG A 18 3.72 4.31 13.16
N ASP A 19 3.28 3.21 13.77
CA ASP A 19 4.12 2.15 14.35
C ASP A 19 4.45 1.01 13.36
N LEU A 20 4.00 1.11 12.11
CA LEU A 20 4.28 0.15 11.05
C LEU A 20 5.43 0.60 10.15
N GLN A 21 6.12 -0.40 9.59
CA GLN A 21 6.98 -0.24 8.43
C GLN A 21 6.41 -1.04 7.26
N LEU A 22 6.14 -0.36 6.15
CA LEU A 22 5.56 -0.92 4.95
C LEU A 22 6.63 -0.94 3.85
N ALA A 23 6.80 -2.07 3.17
CA ALA A 23 7.76 -2.17 2.07
C ALA A 23 7.20 -3.01 0.93
N ILE A 24 7.44 -2.59 -0.31
CA ILE A 24 7.05 -3.36 -1.49
C ILE A 24 8.27 -4.11 -2.02
N LYS A 25 8.25 -5.44 -1.92
CA LYS A 25 9.33 -6.32 -2.38
C LYS A 25 9.24 -6.64 -3.88
N GLY A 26 8.05 -6.55 -4.45
CA GLY A 26 7.80 -6.84 -5.86
C GLY A 26 6.43 -6.36 -6.28
N PHE A 27 6.33 -5.92 -7.53
CA PHE A 27 5.08 -5.57 -8.19
C PHE A 27 5.06 -6.25 -9.57
N SER A 28 3.97 -6.93 -9.87
CA SER A 28 3.65 -7.44 -11.21
C SER A 28 2.58 -6.53 -11.77
N GLY A 29 2.86 -5.86 -12.89
CA GLY A 29 1.94 -4.93 -13.55
C GLY A 29 1.24 -5.53 -14.77
N GLU A 30 1.11 -6.85 -14.82
CA GLU A 30 0.37 -7.51 -15.90
C GLU A 30 -1.09 -7.05 -15.89
N PRO A 31 -1.67 -6.67 -17.05
CA PRO A 31 -3.08 -6.35 -17.16
C PRO A 31 -3.92 -7.50 -16.57
N GLU A 32 -4.93 -7.18 -15.78
CA GLU A 32 -5.86 -8.15 -15.14
C GLU A 32 -5.23 -9.10 -14.09
N ALA A 33 -3.92 -9.07 -13.89
CA ALA A 33 -3.20 -9.89 -12.91
C ALA A 33 -2.18 -9.08 -12.10
N SER A 34 -2.47 -7.79 -11.91
CA SER A 34 -1.58 -6.89 -11.20
C SER A 34 -1.57 -7.19 -9.70
N TYR A 35 -0.39 -7.39 -9.11
CA TYR A 35 -0.26 -7.69 -7.68
C TYR A 35 1.05 -7.15 -7.10
N ALA A 36 1.05 -6.88 -5.79
CA ALA A 36 2.21 -6.51 -5.01
C ALA A 36 2.49 -7.50 -3.89
N LYS A 37 3.78 -7.66 -3.57
CA LYS A 37 4.23 -8.33 -2.34
C LYS A 37 4.62 -7.25 -1.33
N VAL A 38 3.76 -7.06 -0.34
CA VAL A 38 3.90 -6.04 0.70
C VAL A 38 4.42 -6.70 1.97
N ILE A 39 5.51 -6.18 2.51
CA ILE A 39 5.99 -6.53 3.84
C ILE A 39 5.42 -5.50 4.80
N VAL A 40 4.72 -5.98 5.82
CA VAL A 40 4.23 -5.16 6.93
C VAL A 40 5.02 -5.58 8.17
N ARG A 41 5.67 -4.63 8.83
CA ARG A 41 6.41 -4.87 10.08
C ARG A 41 5.90 -3.99 11.20
N ARG A 42 5.91 -4.54 12.41
CA ARG A 42 5.55 -3.84 13.65
C ARG A 42 6.47 -4.34 14.77
N GLY A 43 7.36 -3.48 15.25
CA GLY A 43 8.44 -3.91 16.15
C GLY A 43 9.27 -5.03 15.51
N ASP A 44 9.31 -6.19 16.16
CA ASP A 44 10.04 -7.38 15.69
C ASP A 44 9.17 -8.31 14.81
N GLU A 45 7.87 -8.07 14.73
CA GLU A 45 6.96 -8.86 13.91
C GLU A 45 7.03 -8.42 12.45
N SER A 46 7.04 -9.40 11.53
CA SER A 46 7.06 -9.15 10.09
C SER A 46 6.17 -10.16 9.38
N GLN A 47 5.29 -9.67 8.53
CA GLN A 47 4.45 -10.48 7.66
C GLN A 47 4.63 -10.10 6.19
N LEU A 48 4.46 -11.07 5.30
CA LEU A 48 4.48 -10.86 3.86
C LEU A 48 3.07 -11.12 3.32
N VAL A 49 2.47 -10.09 2.75
CA VAL A 49 1.13 -10.10 2.18
C VAL A 49 1.24 -10.00 0.66
N ARG A 50 0.53 -10.87 -0.06
CA ARG A 50 0.31 -10.71 -1.50
C ARG A 50 -1.04 -10.04 -1.69
N LEU A 51 -1.06 -8.85 -2.30
CA LEU A 51 -2.27 -8.11 -2.62
C LEU A 51 -2.41 -7.99 -4.12
N GLU A 52 -3.60 -8.27 -4.64
CA GLU A 52 -3.95 -7.94 -6.02
C GLU A 52 -4.44 -6.50 -6.08
N LEU A 53 -4.38 -5.88 -7.25
CA LEU A 53 -4.83 -4.51 -7.43
C LEU A 53 -6.32 -4.39 -7.12
N GLY A 54 -6.69 -3.50 -6.21
CA GLY A 54 -8.05 -3.31 -5.72
C GLY A 54 -8.45 -4.24 -4.55
N GLU A 55 -7.65 -5.27 -4.24
CA GLU A 55 -7.93 -6.22 -3.16
C GLU A 55 -7.43 -5.70 -1.80
N GLU A 56 -8.17 -6.06 -0.77
CA GLU A 56 -7.88 -5.76 0.62
C GLU A 56 -7.42 -7.03 1.36
N ALA A 57 -6.44 -6.88 2.25
CA ALA A 57 -6.11 -7.92 3.21
C ALA A 57 -6.04 -7.35 4.63
N GLU A 58 -6.64 -8.08 5.55
CA GLU A 58 -6.46 -7.88 6.99
C GLU A 58 -5.05 -8.29 7.39
N VAL A 59 -4.36 -7.40 8.09
CA VAL A 59 -2.97 -7.58 8.55
C VAL A 59 -2.88 -7.73 10.06
N GLN A 60 -3.87 -7.23 10.79
CA GLN A 60 -4.12 -7.48 12.20
C GLN A 60 -5.57 -7.09 12.48
N GLU A 61 -6.10 -7.50 13.64
CA GLU A 61 -7.45 -7.12 14.06
C GLU A 61 -7.64 -5.59 13.99
N GLY A 62 -8.62 -5.16 13.20
CA GLY A 62 -8.94 -3.74 13.00
C GLY A 62 -7.97 -2.96 12.13
N LEU A 63 -7.05 -3.61 11.41
CA LEU A 63 -6.17 -2.99 10.42
C LEU A 63 -6.15 -3.81 9.13
N SER A 64 -6.52 -3.18 8.02
CA SER A 64 -6.38 -3.77 6.70
C SER A 64 -5.59 -2.85 5.77
N ILE A 65 -5.02 -3.45 4.73
CA ILE A 65 -4.32 -2.73 3.67
C ILE A 65 -4.91 -3.10 2.32
N ARG A 66 -5.05 -2.12 1.44
CA ARG A 66 -5.52 -2.28 0.06
C ARG A 66 -4.48 -1.76 -0.91
N LEU A 67 -4.30 -2.48 -2.00
CA LEU A 67 -3.44 -2.05 -3.10
C LEU A 67 -4.25 -1.19 -4.07
N ASP A 68 -3.88 0.07 -4.23
CA ASP A 68 -4.57 1.00 -5.12
C ASP A 68 -3.69 1.37 -6.32
N GLU A 69 -4.34 1.67 -7.45
CA GLU A 69 -3.68 2.17 -8.63
C GLU A 69 -3.19 3.60 -8.39
N VAL A 70 -1.98 3.91 -8.86
CA VAL A 70 -1.51 5.30 -8.84
C VAL A 70 -2.28 6.06 -9.92
N PRO A 71 -3.05 7.10 -9.57
CA PRO A 71 -3.79 7.85 -10.57
C PRO A 71 -2.82 8.45 -11.60
N PRO A 72 -3.23 8.53 -12.88
CA PRO A 72 -2.41 9.21 -13.88
C PRO A 72 -2.19 10.68 -13.47
N PRO A 73 -1.02 11.26 -13.80
CA PRO A 73 -0.75 12.66 -13.49
C PRO A 73 -1.83 13.54 -14.12
N SER A 74 -2.31 14.53 -13.35
CA SER A 74 -3.40 15.41 -13.78
C SER A 74 -3.02 16.26 -15.00
N ARG A 75 -1.72 16.46 -15.25
CA ARG A 75 -1.20 17.10 -16.46
C ARG A 75 -0.07 16.26 -17.04
N LEU A 76 0.01 16.19 -18.36
CA LEU A 76 1.09 15.51 -19.10
C LEU A 76 2.51 16.03 -18.76
N GLN A 77 2.59 17.24 -18.22
CA GLN A 77 3.82 17.92 -17.81
C GLN A 77 4.21 17.70 -16.35
N ASP A 78 3.33 17.08 -15.54
CA ASP A 78 3.61 16.74 -14.13
C ASP A 78 4.43 15.44 -14.01
N GLY A 79 4.67 14.76 -15.14
CA GLY A 79 5.55 13.59 -15.23
C GLY A 79 5.03 12.55 -16.21
N PRO A 80 5.84 11.54 -16.55
CA PRO A 80 5.37 10.38 -17.29
C PRO A 80 4.23 9.71 -16.51
N VAL A 81 3.22 9.18 -17.21
CA VAL A 81 2.21 8.29 -16.62
C VAL A 81 2.97 7.19 -15.87
N PRO A 82 2.69 6.95 -14.57
CA PRO A 82 3.39 5.93 -13.80
C PRO A 82 3.02 4.56 -14.37
N THR A 83 3.73 4.13 -15.40
CA THR A 83 3.59 2.83 -16.03
C THR A 83 4.20 1.78 -15.12
N GLY A 84 3.52 1.43 -14.02
CA GLY A 84 3.77 0.24 -13.21
C GLY A 84 5.21 -0.02 -12.73
N ARG A 85 6.12 0.96 -12.80
CA ARG A 85 7.55 0.76 -12.53
C ARG A 85 8.02 1.82 -11.54
N GLY A 86 7.69 1.57 -10.28
CA GLY A 86 8.42 2.17 -9.16
C GLY A 86 7.57 2.76 -8.06
N HIS A 87 6.28 3.03 -8.27
CA HIS A 87 5.41 3.60 -7.24
C HIS A 87 4.08 2.87 -7.20
N VAL A 88 3.62 2.54 -6.00
CA VAL A 88 2.31 1.95 -5.76
C VAL A 88 1.66 2.71 -4.60
N LEU A 89 0.34 2.79 -4.61
CA LEU A 89 -0.44 3.37 -3.53
C LEU A 89 -0.93 2.26 -2.62
N LEU A 90 -0.64 2.36 -1.33
CA LEU A 90 -1.20 1.48 -0.32
C LEU A 90 -2.19 2.29 0.51
N THR A 91 -3.45 1.88 0.53
CA THR A 91 -4.43 2.45 1.46
C THR A 91 -4.45 1.61 2.72
N VAL A 92 -4.20 2.25 3.86
CA VAL A 92 -4.27 1.65 5.19
C VAL A 92 -5.61 2.03 5.80
N ARG A 93 -6.38 1.03 6.23
CA ARG A 93 -7.69 1.20 6.85
C ARG A 93 -7.63 0.75 8.29
N THR A 94 -8.14 1.59 9.18
CA THR A 94 -8.25 1.28 10.62
C THR A 94 -9.69 1.28 11.06
N ASP A 95 -10.11 0.21 11.71
CA ASP A 95 -11.36 0.17 12.46
C ASP A 95 -11.15 0.96 13.76
N ASP A 96 -11.41 2.27 13.72
CA ASP A 96 -11.31 3.09 14.94
C ASP A 96 -12.38 2.68 15.96
N GLN A 97 -12.01 1.74 16.83
CA GLN A 97 -12.24 1.84 18.26
C GLN A 97 -10.94 2.11 19.05
N ALA A 98 -9.78 2.19 18.40
CA ALA A 98 -8.48 2.38 19.07
C ALA A 98 -7.64 3.51 18.44
N GLY A 99 -8.18 4.73 18.44
CA GLY A 99 -7.38 5.95 18.56
C GLY A 99 -6.79 6.53 17.28
N ALA A 100 -7.61 7.15 16.43
CA ALA A 100 -7.20 8.29 15.62
C ALA A 100 -7.09 9.57 16.48
N ARG A 101 -5.86 10.04 16.66
CA ARG A 101 -5.52 11.46 16.78
C ARG A 101 -4.43 11.77 15.77
#